data_AF-A0A2V7WHT6-F1
#
_entry.id   AF-A0A2V7WHT6-F1
#
_cell.length_a   1.000
_cell.length_b   1.000
_cell.length_c   1.000
_cell.angle_alpha   90.00
_cell.angle_beta   90.00
_cell.angle_gamma   90.00
#
_symmetry.space_group_name_H-M   'P 1'
#
loop_
_entity.id
_entity.type
_entity.pdbx_description
1 polymer ?
#
loop_
_entity_poly.entity_id
_entity_poly.type
_entity_poly.pdbx_seq_one_letter_code
_entity_poly.pdbx_strand_id
1 'polypeptide(L)'
;MSHAHRDHAAPGHEELWATPETIALYRRRNPDWAGRAREIRYGERLERHGVSLELHPAGHILGSAQLFFERDGRSVLFTGDFKRRPSRTAVAATAPPAEILVTETTFGLPVFRFPRREKLEERLIAACRRAFEEEKTPVLLAYGLGKSQEVAL
;
A
#
# COMPACT_ATOMS: atom_id res chain seq x y z
N MET A 1 -4.11 10.90 -0.29
CA MET A 1 -3.32 10.00 0.57
C MET A 1 -3.11 8.71 -0.20
N SER A 2 -1.87 8.19 -0.24
CA SER A 2 -1.55 6.96 -1.00
C SER A 2 -2.08 5.71 -0.32
N HIS A 3 -1.91 5.58 0.99
CA HIS A 3 -2.34 4.39 1.74
C HIS A 3 -2.40 4.65 3.25
N ALA A 4 -2.89 3.66 4.01
CA ALA A 4 -3.18 3.77 5.43
C ALA A 4 -2.09 3.19 6.36
N HIS A 5 -0.79 3.24 6.03
CA HIS A 5 0.26 3.04 7.06
C HIS A 5 0.46 4.30 7.91
N ARG A 6 1.05 4.16 9.10
CA ARG A 6 0.95 5.18 10.17
C ARG A 6 1.69 6.46 9.81
N ASP A 7 2.83 6.30 9.17
CA ASP A 7 3.67 7.32 8.57
C ASP A 7 3.03 8.06 7.39
N HIS A 8 1.99 7.50 6.78
CA HIS A 8 1.20 8.16 5.72
C HIS A 8 -0.17 8.66 6.19
N ALA A 9 -0.73 8.06 7.25
CA ALA A 9 -2.06 8.32 7.80
C ALA A 9 -1.99 9.03 9.15
N ALA A 10 -1.21 10.11 9.22
CA ALA A 10 -1.13 10.96 10.40
C ALA A 10 -2.52 11.56 10.74
N PRO A 11 -2.86 11.73 12.03
CA PRO A 11 -4.10 12.38 12.42
C PRO A 11 -4.10 13.87 12.01
N GLY A 12 -5.28 14.46 11.94
CA GLY A 12 -5.45 15.92 11.77
C GLY A 12 -5.68 16.41 10.34
N HIS A 13 -5.84 15.52 9.35
CA HIS A 13 -6.25 15.94 8.01
C HIS A 13 -7.67 16.55 8.03
N GLU A 14 -7.85 17.78 7.55
CA GLU A 14 -9.19 18.38 7.41
C GLU A 14 -10.02 17.72 6.30
N GLU A 15 -9.34 17.31 5.23
CA GLU A 15 -9.93 16.68 4.05
C GLU A 15 -9.01 15.53 3.57
N LEU A 16 -9.60 14.37 3.30
CA LEU A 16 -8.90 13.16 2.87
C LEU A 16 -9.39 12.71 1.49
N TRP A 17 -8.48 12.66 0.51
CA TRP A 17 -8.75 12.16 -0.84
C TRP A 17 -7.99 10.85 -1.05
N ALA A 18 -8.67 9.72 -1.16
CA ALA A 18 -8.06 8.41 -1.30
C ALA A 18 -9.07 7.36 -1.77
N THR A 19 -8.62 6.12 -1.93
CA THR A 19 -9.50 4.98 -2.17
C THR A 19 -10.48 4.75 -1.01
N PRO A 20 -11.67 4.17 -1.27
CA PRO A 20 -12.64 3.84 -0.22
C PRO A 20 -12.02 3.01 0.91
N GLU A 21 -11.16 2.04 0.57
CA GLU A 21 -10.51 1.17 1.55
C GLU A 21 -9.49 1.92 2.39
N THR A 22 -8.70 2.83 1.78
CA THR A 22 -7.78 3.68 2.54
C THR A 22 -8.54 4.60 3.50
N ILE A 23 -9.67 5.17 3.08
CA ILE A 23 -10.52 6.01 3.95
C ILE A 23 -11.10 5.19 5.10
N ALA A 24 -11.60 3.98 4.85
CA ALA A 24 -12.12 3.09 5.90
C ALA A 24 -11.04 2.73 6.92
N LEU A 25 -9.84 2.38 6.45
CA LEU A 25 -8.68 2.08 7.31
C LEU A 25 -8.20 3.31 8.10
N TYR A 26 -8.21 4.49 7.47
CA TYR A 26 -7.88 5.75 8.12
C TYR A 26 -8.85 6.06 9.26
N ARG A 27 -10.17 5.96 9.02
CA ARG A 27 -11.22 6.13 10.05
C ARG A 27 -11.06 5.13 11.20
N ARG A 28 -10.74 3.87 10.89
CA ARG A 28 -10.51 2.84 11.92
C ARG A 28 -9.30 3.17 12.81
N ARG A 29 -8.27 3.80 12.24
CA ARG A 29 -7.07 4.20 12.98
C ARG A 29 -7.28 5.50 13.77
N ASN A 30 -8.07 6.41 13.25
CA ASN A 30 -8.33 7.73 13.82
C ASN A 30 -9.83 7.85 14.15
N PRO A 31 -10.33 7.18 15.22
CA PRO A 31 -11.76 7.10 15.51
C PRO A 31 -12.39 8.47 15.81
N ASP A 32 -11.61 9.42 16.33
CA ASP A 32 -12.08 10.78 16.66
C ASP A 32 -11.99 11.74 15.46
N TRP A 33 -11.64 11.26 14.27
CA TRP A 33 -11.50 12.09 13.08
C TRP A 33 -12.86 12.58 12.56
N ALA A 34 -13.06 13.90 12.60
CA ALA A 34 -14.27 14.58 12.11
C ALA A 34 -14.08 15.31 10.77
N GLY A 35 -13.01 15.01 10.04
CA GLY A 35 -12.73 15.62 8.74
C GLY A 35 -13.62 15.09 7.61
N ARG A 36 -13.48 15.70 6.42
CA ARG A 36 -14.21 15.29 5.21
C ARG A 36 -13.43 14.25 4.43
N ALA A 37 -14.11 13.33 3.76
CA ALA A 37 -13.48 12.36 2.87
C ALA A 37 -14.06 12.46 1.46
N ARG A 38 -13.18 12.37 0.46
CA ARG A 38 -13.51 12.18 -0.95
C ARG A 38 -12.97 10.82 -1.37
N GLU A 39 -13.88 9.89 -1.60
CA GLU A 39 -13.54 8.59 -2.16
C GLU A 39 -13.25 8.72 -3.66
N ILE A 40 -12.19 8.07 -4.11
CA ILE A 40 -11.75 8.04 -5.51
C ILE A 40 -11.47 6.59 -5.88
N ARG A 41 -12.15 6.05 -6.88
CA ARG A 41 -11.85 4.69 -7.35
C ARG A 41 -10.65 4.69 -8.28
N TYR A 42 -10.00 3.53 -8.42
CA TYR A 42 -8.91 3.40 -9.39
C TYR A 42 -9.41 3.74 -10.80
N GLY A 43 -8.62 4.51 -11.55
CA GLY A 43 -8.99 4.98 -12.89
C GLY A 43 -10.00 6.13 -12.93
N GLU A 44 -10.50 6.59 -11.79
CA GLU A 44 -11.36 7.77 -11.72
C GLU A 44 -10.51 9.05 -11.74
N ARG A 45 -10.78 9.94 -12.71
CA ARG A 45 -10.13 11.25 -12.83
C ARG A 45 -10.94 12.30 -12.08
N LEU A 46 -10.31 13.01 -11.15
CA LEU A 46 -10.87 14.17 -10.48
C LEU A 46 -10.07 15.42 -10.78
N GLU A 47 -10.74 16.53 -11.07
CA GLU A 47 -10.08 17.81 -11.31
C GLU A 47 -10.30 18.79 -10.17
N ARG A 48 -9.23 19.49 -9.77
CA ARG A 48 -9.28 20.58 -8.80
C ARG A 48 -8.21 21.62 -9.13
N HIS A 49 -8.61 22.88 -9.24
CA HIS A 49 -7.70 24.01 -9.50
C HIS A 49 -6.81 23.81 -10.75
N GLY A 50 -7.34 23.19 -11.81
CA GLY A 50 -6.60 22.93 -13.06
C GLY A 50 -5.59 21.78 -12.98
N VAL A 51 -5.62 20.97 -11.91
CA VAL A 51 -4.84 19.74 -11.78
C VAL A 51 -5.81 18.56 -11.75
N SER A 52 -5.57 17.55 -12.58
CA SER A 52 -6.28 16.27 -12.48
C SER A 52 -5.50 15.29 -11.61
N LEU A 53 -6.22 14.52 -10.80
CA LEU A 53 -5.72 13.40 -10.01
C LEU A 53 -6.43 12.14 -10.46
N GLU A 54 -5.67 11.09 -10.76
CA GLU A 54 -6.13 9.72 -10.95
C GLU A 54 -5.38 8.78 -10.00
N LEU A 55 -6.09 7.78 -9.47
CA LEU A 55 -5.48 6.76 -8.60
C LEU A 55 -5.20 5.48 -9.39
N HIS A 56 -3.97 4.97 -9.28
CA HIS A 56 -3.60 3.66 -9.81
C HIS A 56 -3.24 2.71 -8.66
N PRO A 57 -3.54 1.41 -8.74
CA PRO A 57 -3.12 0.45 -7.73
C PRO A 57 -1.61 0.49 -7.47
N ALA A 58 -1.21 0.46 -6.20
CA ALA A 58 0.20 0.36 -5.79
C ALA A 58 0.62 -1.07 -5.37
N GLY A 59 -0.33 -1.98 -5.16
CA GLY A 59 -0.06 -3.37 -4.79
C GLY A 59 0.58 -3.59 -3.40
N HIS A 60 0.68 -2.54 -2.58
CA HIS A 60 1.36 -2.57 -1.27
C HIS A 60 0.48 -3.16 -0.16
N ILE A 61 -0.68 -2.54 0.07
CA ILE A 61 -1.69 -2.98 1.04
C ILE A 61 -3.10 -2.76 0.45
N LEU A 62 -4.13 -3.26 1.13
CA LEU A 62 -5.52 -3.00 0.72
C LEU A 62 -5.77 -1.49 0.55
N GLY A 63 -6.26 -1.10 -0.62
CA GLY A 63 -6.54 0.29 -0.97
C GLY A 63 -5.33 1.14 -1.36
N SER A 64 -4.09 0.62 -1.31
CA SER A 64 -2.91 1.43 -1.62
C SER A 64 -2.91 1.91 -3.07
N ALA A 65 -2.69 3.21 -3.27
CA ALA A 65 -2.72 3.87 -4.56
C ALA A 65 -1.45 4.68 -4.84
N GLN A 66 -1.00 4.62 -6.08
CA GLN A 66 -0.12 5.59 -6.72
C GLN A 66 -0.98 6.78 -7.19
N LEU A 67 -0.47 7.99 -7.01
CA LEU A 67 -1.18 9.24 -7.30
C LEU A 67 -0.63 9.80 -8.61
N PHE A 68 -1.43 9.78 -9.66
CA PHE A 68 -1.07 10.34 -10.96
C PHE A 68 -1.69 11.72 -11.11
N PHE A 69 -0.85 12.73 -11.25
CA PHE A 69 -1.25 14.12 -11.42
C PHE A 69 -0.97 14.56 -12.86
N GLU A 70 -1.91 15.28 -13.46
CA GLU A 70 -1.65 15.98 -14.73
C GLU A 70 -2.10 17.44 -14.66
N ARG A 71 -1.36 18.29 -15.37
CA ARG A 71 -1.72 19.68 -15.61
C ARG A 71 -1.03 20.17 -16.89
N ASP A 72 -1.78 20.78 -17.79
CA ASP A 72 -1.25 21.43 -19.00
C ASP A 72 -0.32 20.52 -19.82
N GLY A 73 -0.65 19.21 -19.91
CA GLY A 73 0.13 18.19 -20.61
C GLY A 73 1.39 17.68 -19.89
N ARG A 74 1.67 18.16 -18.66
CA ARG A 74 2.74 17.66 -17.78
C ARG A 74 2.18 16.66 -16.79
N SER A 75 2.93 15.61 -16.48
CA SER A 75 2.48 14.53 -15.60
C SER A 75 3.49 14.15 -14.51
N VAL A 76 2.97 13.86 -13.32
CA VAL A 76 3.75 13.39 -12.16
C VAL A 76 3.11 12.14 -11.60
N LEU A 77 3.88 11.07 -11.44
CA LEU A 77 3.45 9.88 -10.70
C LEU A 77 4.14 9.85 -9.33
N PHE A 78 3.36 9.96 -8.26
CA PHE A 78 3.83 9.70 -6.90
C PHE A 78 3.46 8.27 -6.50
N THR A 79 4.45 7.40 -6.29
CA THR A 79 4.16 5.98 -6.05
C THR A 79 3.53 5.71 -4.69
N GLY A 80 3.80 6.55 -3.69
CA GLY A 80 3.72 6.13 -2.30
C GLY A 80 4.59 4.88 -2.08
N ASP A 81 4.22 4.05 -1.13
CA ASP A 81 4.77 2.70 -1.02
C ASP A 81 4.10 1.79 -2.06
N PHE A 82 4.92 1.05 -2.80
CA PHE A 82 4.41 0.18 -3.85
C PHE A 82 5.15 -1.14 -3.91
N LYS A 83 4.47 -2.17 -4.42
CA LYS A 83 5.03 -3.50 -4.58
C LYS A 83 4.75 -4.01 -5.99
N ARG A 84 5.83 -4.26 -6.73
CA ARG A 84 5.75 -4.83 -8.10
C ARG A 84 5.38 -6.31 -8.13
N ARG A 85 5.70 -7.05 -7.06
CA ARG A 85 5.34 -8.47 -6.95
C ARG A 85 3.87 -8.58 -6.54
N PRO A 86 3.07 -9.47 -7.16
CA PRO A 86 1.67 -9.65 -6.77
C PRO A 86 1.50 -9.90 -5.26
N SER A 87 0.47 -9.27 -4.70
CA SER A 87 0.00 -9.47 -3.34
C SER A 87 -1.25 -10.32 -3.35
N ARG A 88 -1.48 -11.15 -2.32
CA ARG A 88 -2.77 -11.85 -2.16
C ARG A 88 -3.87 -10.92 -1.62
N THR A 89 -3.49 -9.77 -1.08
CA THR A 89 -4.37 -8.88 -0.31
C THR A 89 -4.54 -7.50 -0.95
N ALA A 90 -3.90 -7.24 -2.09
CA ALA A 90 -3.95 -5.96 -2.77
C ALA A 90 -4.02 -6.16 -4.29
N VAL A 91 -4.69 -5.22 -4.98
CA VAL A 91 -4.75 -5.17 -6.44
C VAL A 91 -3.34 -4.97 -7.00
N ALA A 92 -2.98 -5.73 -8.03
CA ALA A 92 -1.65 -5.66 -8.65
C ALA A 92 -1.33 -4.24 -9.12
N ALA A 93 -0.09 -3.80 -8.86
CA ALA A 93 0.34 -2.45 -9.17
C ALA A 93 0.30 -2.18 -10.69
N THR A 94 -0.22 -1.02 -11.08
CA THR A 94 -0.13 -0.50 -12.44
C THR A 94 0.48 0.89 -12.41
N ALA A 95 1.35 1.22 -13.36
CA ALA A 95 2.02 2.51 -13.40
C ALA A 95 1.82 3.13 -14.79
N PRO A 96 1.05 4.23 -14.91
CA PRO A 96 0.98 4.96 -16.16
C PRO A 96 2.35 5.61 -16.47
N PRO A 97 2.68 5.86 -17.74
CA PRO A 97 3.83 6.68 -18.07
C PRO A 97 3.64 8.10 -17.52
N ALA A 98 4.70 8.64 -16.91
CA ALA A 98 4.71 10.00 -16.37
C ALA A 98 6.03 10.71 -16.72
N GLU A 99 5.99 12.03 -16.86
CA GLU A 99 7.20 12.84 -17.08
C GLU A 99 8.10 12.84 -15.84
N ILE A 100 7.50 12.97 -14.66
CA ILE A 100 8.21 12.96 -13.37
C ILE A 100 7.74 11.77 -12.54
N LEU A 101 8.69 11.00 -12.02
CA LEU A 101 8.43 9.92 -11.07
C LEU A 101 8.97 10.31 -9.68
N VAL A 102 8.08 10.37 -8.69
CA VAL A 102 8.45 10.48 -7.28
C VAL A 102 8.21 9.12 -6.63
N THR A 103 9.29 8.43 -6.27
CA THR A 103 9.22 7.04 -5.81
C THR A 103 9.83 6.82 -4.44
N GLU A 104 9.27 5.87 -3.69
CA GLU A 104 9.91 5.36 -2.48
C GLU A 104 11.24 4.65 -2.81
N THR A 105 12.11 4.57 -1.81
CA THR A 105 13.44 3.94 -1.96
C THR A 105 13.75 2.99 -0.81
N THR A 106 12.72 2.39 -0.20
CA THR A 106 12.86 1.48 0.96
C THR A 106 13.92 0.40 0.71
N PHE A 107 13.97 -0.10 -0.54
CA PHE A 107 14.92 -1.10 -0.99
C PHE A 107 15.79 -0.63 -2.16
N GLY A 108 16.14 0.66 -2.21
CA GLY A 108 16.90 1.28 -3.31
C GLY A 108 18.36 0.82 -3.44
N LEU A 109 18.93 0.18 -2.42
CA LEU A 109 20.31 -0.30 -2.44
C LEU A 109 20.45 -1.70 -3.08
N PRO A 110 21.52 -1.99 -3.84
CA PRO A 110 21.71 -3.28 -4.53
C PRO A 110 21.77 -4.52 -3.62
N VAL A 111 22.02 -4.32 -2.32
CA VAL A 111 22.05 -5.38 -1.29
C VAL A 111 20.66 -5.96 -1.02
N PHE A 112 19.59 -5.19 -1.27
CA PHE A 112 18.23 -5.63 -1.05
C PHE A 112 17.75 -6.55 -2.18
N ARG A 113 18.10 -7.83 -2.04
CA ARG A 113 17.68 -8.91 -2.95
C ARG A 113 16.87 -9.94 -2.19
N PHE A 114 15.57 -9.95 -2.45
CA PHE A 114 14.65 -10.87 -1.77
C PHE A 114 14.45 -12.15 -2.59
N PRO A 115 14.45 -13.33 -1.93
CA PRO A 115 14.11 -14.59 -2.58
C PRO A 115 12.68 -14.55 -3.17
N ARG A 116 12.37 -15.53 -4.01
CA ARG A 116 11.01 -15.74 -4.52
C ARG A 116 10.04 -16.03 -3.35
N ARG A 117 8.77 -15.67 -3.53
CA ARG A 117 7.73 -15.79 -2.50
C ARG A 117 7.59 -17.23 -2.03
N GLU A 118 7.59 -18.16 -2.97
CA GLU A 118 7.39 -19.59 -2.73
C GLU A 118 8.49 -20.14 -1.79
N LYS A 119 9.75 -19.73 -2.00
CA LYS A 119 10.86 -20.10 -1.12
C LYS A 119 10.74 -19.54 0.29
N LEU A 120 10.12 -18.36 0.46
CA LEU A 120 9.88 -17.79 1.80
C LEU A 120 8.74 -18.53 2.50
N GLU A 121 7.68 -18.85 1.77
CA GLU A 121 6.55 -19.63 2.29
C GLU A 121 6.99 -21.03 2.71
N GLU A 122 7.76 -21.74 1.89
CA GLU A 122 8.35 -23.04 2.24
C GLU A 122 9.16 -22.98 3.52
N ARG A 123 10.02 -21.97 3.67
CA ARG A 123 10.85 -21.77 4.88
C ARG A 123 9.99 -21.48 6.11
N LEU A 124 8.95 -20.66 5.98
CA LEU A 124 8.04 -20.34 7.06
C LEU A 124 7.27 -21.58 7.52
N ILE A 125 6.69 -22.33 6.57
CA ILE A 125 5.94 -23.56 6.83
C ILE A 125 6.83 -24.60 7.49
N ALA A 126 8.05 -24.80 6.99
CA ALA A 126 9.01 -25.73 7.59
C ALA A 126 9.38 -25.33 9.04
N ALA A 127 9.55 -24.04 9.32
CA ALA A 127 9.80 -23.55 10.67
C ALA A 127 8.61 -23.80 11.62
N CYS A 128 7.38 -23.57 11.15
CA CYS A 128 6.18 -23.87 11.93
C CYS A 128 6.02 -25.37 12.19
N ARG A 129 6.23 -26.23 11.18
CA ARG A 129 6.17 -27.69 11.34
C ARG A 129 7.16 -28.20 12.38
N ARG A 130 8.41 -27.76 12.30
CA ARG A 130 9.44 -28.12 13.28
C ARG A 130 9.05 -27.69 14.70
N ALA A 131 8.47 -26.49 14.86
CA ALA A 131 8.01 -26.05 16.18
C ALA A 131 6.94 -26.99 16.75
N PHE A 132 5.98 -27.43 15.93
CA PHE A 132 4.96 -28.39 16.36
C PHE A 132 5.53 -29.78 16.67
N GLU A 133 6.48 -30.26 15.87
CA GLU A 133 7.19 -31.53 16.13
C GLU A 133 7.95 -31.52 17.46
N GLU A 134 8.44 -30.34 17.88
CA GLU A 134 9.11 -30.12 19.16
C GLU A 134 8.12 -29.76 20.31
N GLU A 135 6.81 -29.95 20.11
CA GLU A 135 5.75 -29.59 21.08
C GLU A 135 5.74 -28.10 21.49
N LYS A 136 6.17 -27.21 20.58
CA LYS A 136 6.18 -25.75 20.78
C LYS A 136 5.11 -25.05 19.96
N THR A 137 4.70 -23.88 20.43
CA THR A 137 3.80 -22.98 19.68
C THR A 137 4.61 -21.98 18.84
N PRO A 138 4.53 -22.00 17.50
CA PRO A 138 5.18 -20.99 16.67
C PRO A 138 4.48 -19.63 16.84
N VAL A 139 5.27 -18.56 16.99
CA VAL A 139 4.78 -17.18 17.07
C VAL A 139 5.28 -16.40 15.86
N LEU A 140 4.34 -15.89 15.07
CA LEU A 140 4.64 -15.06 13.90
C LEU A 140 4.34 -13.60 14.19
N LEU A 141 5.37 -12.76 14.18
CA LEU A 141 5.25 -11.33 14.38
C LEU A 141 5.09 -10.62 13.03
N ALA A 142 3.98 -9.91 12.86
CA ALA A 142 3.67 -9.16 11.66
C ALA A 142 2.97 -7.84 12.00
N TYR A 143 3.13 -6.83 11.13
CA TYR A 143 2.37 -5.58 11.24
C TYR A 143 0.88 -5.85 11.08
N GLY A 144 0.05 -5.17 11.87
CA GLY A 144 -1.40 -5.35 11.86
C GLY A 144 -2.11 -5.01 10.54
N LEU A 145 -1.44 -4.28 9.63
CA LEU A 145 -1.93 -3.95 8.28
C LEU A 145 -0.86 -4.26 7.23
N GLY A 146 -1.20 -5.11 6.27
CA GLY A 146 -0.33 -5.62 5.22
C GLY A 146 0.19 -7.01 5.54
N LYS A 147 1.27 -7.10 6.32
CA LYS A 147 1.99 -8.38 6.53
C LYS A 147 1.15 -9.44 7.25
N SER A 148 0.35 -9.06 8.24
CA SER A 148 -0.48 -10.03 8.99
C SER A 148 -1.50 -10.71 8.07
N GLN A 149 -2.12 -9.96 7.15
CA GLN A 149 -3.09 -10.50 6.20
C GLN A 149 -2.42 -11.42 5.17
N GLU A 150 -1.23 -11.07 4.66
CA GLU A 150 -0.48 -11.92 3.71
C GLU A 150 -0.01 -13.24 4.32
N VAL A 151 0.34 -13.25 5.62
CA VAL A 151 0.80 -14.47 6.32
C VAL A 151 -0.38 -15.38 6.70
N ALA A 152 -1.58 -14.81 6.87
CA ALA A 152 -2.78 -15.58 7.21
C ALA A 152 -3.38 -16.35 6.02
N LEU A 153 -2.91 -16.11 4.79
CA LEU A 153 -3.37 -16.75 3.54
C LEU A 153 -2.31 -17.72 3.00
#